data_AF-N0BEB4-F1
#
_entry.id   AF-N0BEB4-F1
#
_cell.length_a   1.000
_cell.length_b   1.000
_cell.length_c   1.000
_cell.angle_alpha   90.00
_cell.angle_beta   90.00
_cell.angle_gamma   90.00
#
_symmetry.space_group_name_H-M   'P 1'
#
loop_
_entity.id
_entity.type
_entity.pdbx_description
1 polymer ?
#
loop_
_entity_poly.entity_id
_entity_poly.type
_entity_poly.pdbx_seq_one_letter_code
_entity_poly.pdbx_strand_id
1 'polypeptide(L)' 'MNKFEFGMERNPPVNVGDIRTVTVEAIGEKGDGIARISGYVVFVPNVEVDQEVTVRITKVLNKYCFAEVVE' A
#
# COMPACT_ATOMS: atom_id res chain seq x y z
N MET A 1 -29.28 -14.55 -15.13
CA MET A 1 -28.16 -15.50 -15.04
C MET A 1 -26.91 -14.80 -15.57
N ASN A 2 -25.90 -14.65 -14.72
CA ASN A 2 -24.73 -13.77 -14.87
C ASN A 2 -23.84 -14.12 -16.08
N LYS A 3 -23.47 -13.10 -16.85
CA LYS A 3 -22.33 -13.16 -17.76
C LYS A 3 -21.22 -12.33 -17.12
N PHE A 4 -20.45 -13.02 -16.29
CA PHE A 4 -19.24 -12.60 -15.59
C PHE A 4 -18.51 -11.42 -16.27
N GLU A 5 -18.56 -10.29 -15.59
CA GLU A 5 -17.76 -9.10 -15.84
C GLU A 5 -16.28 -9.44 -15.54
N PHE A 6 -15.59 -10.04 -16.52
CA PHE A 6 -14.15 -10.27 -16.48
C PHE A 6 -13.38 -8.98 -16.78
N GLY A 7 -13.57 -8.01 -15.91
CA GLY A 7 -12.63 -6.91 -15.69
C GLY A 7 -12.70 -6.72 -14.20
N MET A 8 -11.85 -7.43 -13.46
CA MET A 8 -11.87 -7.40 -12.00
C MET A 8 -11.66 -5.93 -11.59
N GLU A 9 -12.74 -5.20 -11.32
CA GLU A 9 -12.75 -3.96 -10.56
C GLU A 9 -12.27 -4.35 -9.16
N ARG A 10 -10.96 -4.64 -9.05
CA ARG A 10 -10.30 -4.85 -7.77
C ARG A 10 -10.29 -3.49 -7.15
N ASN A 11 -11.37 -3.20 -6.44
CA ASN A 11 -11.40 -2.06 -5.56
C ASN A 11 -10.16 -2.19 -4.65
N PRO A 12 -9.38 -1.10 -4.47
CA PRO A 12 -8.17 -1.16 -3.69
C PRO A 12 -8.49 -1.73 -2.29
N PRO A 13 -7.62 -2.57 -1.71
CA PRO A 13 -7.89 -3.26 -0.44
C PRO A 13 -7.79 -2.33 0.79
N VAL A 14 -7.64 -1.03 0.56
CA VAL A 14 -7.39 0.01 1.56
C VAL A 14 -8.14 1.28 1.22
N ASN A 15 -8.49 2.05 2.24
CA ASN A 15 -9.08 3.38 2.12
C ASN A 15 -8.12 4.46 2.68
N VAL A 16 -8.32 5.71 2.26
CA VAL A 16 -7.62 6.85 2.87
C VAL A 16 -8.02 6.94 4.34
N GLY A 17 -7.03 7.11 5.22
CA GLY A 17 -7.20 7.13 6.68
C GLY A 17 -7.03 5.77 7.36
N ASP A 18 -7.01 4.66 6.61
CA ASP A 18 -6.74 3.34 7.19
C ASP A 18 -5.37 3.31 7.87
N ILE A 19 -5.30 2.67 9.03
CA ILE A 19 -4.06 2.41 9.76
C ILE A 19 -3.72 0.92 9.59
N ARG A 20 -2.49 0.64 9.15
CA ARG A 20 -2.01 -0.72 8.88
C ARG A 20 -0.56 -0.87 9.34
N THR A 21 -0.25 -2.00 9.94
CA THR A 21 1.14 -2.41 10.16
C THR A 21 1.63 -3.12 8.91
N VAL A 22 2.78 -2.69 8.39
CA VAL A 22 3.40 -3.25 7.19
C VAL A 22 4.89 -3.43 7.40
N THR A 23 5.45 -4.44 6.74
CA THR A 23 6.89 -4.64 6.65
C THR A 23 7.40 -4.07 5.33
N VAL A 24 8.48 -3.29 5.40
CA VAL A 24 9.13 -2.73 4.22
C VAL A 24 9.98 -3.80 3.55
N GLU A 25 9.65 -4.14 2.30
CA GLU A 25 10.32 -5.21 1.54
C GLU A 25 11.49 -4.69 0.69
N ALA A 26 11.45 -3.41 0.29
CA ALA A 26 12.47 -2.80 -0.55
C ALA A 26 12.45 -1.27 -0.43
N ILE A 27 13.51 -0.62 -0.93
CA ILE A 27 13.56 0.84 -1.15
C ILE A 27 13.52 1.11 -2.66
N GLY A 28 12.61 1.98 -3.08
CA GLY A 28 12.49 2.45 -4.45
C GLY A 28 13.54 3.50 -4.82
N GLU A 29 13.64 3.82 -6.10
CA GLU A 29 14.69 4.71 -6.64
C GLU A 29 14.70 6.13 -6.04
N LYS A 30 13.56 6.58 -5.50
CA LYS A 30 13.40 7.89 -4.86
C LYS A 30 13.66 7.89 -3.34
N GLY A 31 14.01 6.73 -2.78
CA GLY A 31 14.17 6.56 -1.33
C GLY A 31 12.87 6.20 -0.59
N ASP A 32 11.76 6.01 -1.31
CA ASP A 32 10.51 5.53 -0.71
C ASP A 32 10.60 4.02 -0.41
N GLY A 33 10.22 3.62 0.80
CA GLY A 33 9.99 2.22 1.14
C GLY A 33 8.80 1.63 0.38
N ILE A 34 8.94 0.37 0.01
CA ILE A 34 7.95 -0.40 -0.73
C ILE A 34 7.46 -1.52 0.18
N ALA A 35 6.17 -1.50 0.51
CA ALA A 35 5.48 -2.56 1.23
C ALA A 35 4.28 -3.08 0.43
N ARG A 36 3.67 -4.17 0.87
CA ARG A 36 2.50 -4.77 0.22
C ARG A 36 1.40 -5.16 1.20
N ILE A 37 0.18 -4.77 0.87
CA ILE A 37 -1.04 -5.22 1.57
C ILE A 37 -1.82 -6.08 0.59
N SER A 38 -1.88 -7.40 0.81
CA SER A 38 -2.54 -8.35 -0.10
C SER A 38 -2.09 -8.21 -1.57
N GLY A 39 -0.80 -7.92 -1.79
CA GLY A 39 -0.21 -7.72 -3.11
C GLY A 39 -0.43 -6.34 -3.73
N TYR A 40 -1.12 -5.44 -3.03
CA TYR A 40 -1.30 -4.05 -3.42
C TYR A 40 -0.16 -3.19 -2.86
N VAL A 41 0.50 -2.42 -3.73
CA VAL A 41 1.76 -1.73 -3.42
C VAL A 41 1.49 -0.49 -2.57
N VAL A 42 2.28 -0.34 -1.50
CA VAL A 42 2.24 0.79 -0.57
C VAL A 42 3.60 1.46 -0.59
N PHE A 43 3.62 2.76 -0.91
CA PHE A 43 4.82 3.59 -0.81
C PHE A 43 4.84 4.31 0.53
N VAL A 44 5.94 4.20 1.26
CA VAL A 44 6.14 4.75 2.61
C VAL A 44 7.46 5.53 2.65
N PRO A 45 7.48 6.85 2.85
CA PRO A 45 8.71 7.61 2.92
C PRO A 45 9.42 7.45 4.28
N ASN A 46 10.72 7.70 4.32
CA ASN A 46 11.53 7.73 5.56
C ASN A 46 11.57 6.41 6.34
N VAL A 47 11.70 5.27 5.64
CA VAL A 47 11.80 3.93 6.23
C VAL A 47 12.94 3.14 5.60
N GLU A 48 13.32 2.05 6.26
CA GLU A 48 14.41 1.16 5.84
C GLU A 48 13.89 -0.24 5.48
N VAL A 49 14.65 -1.02 4.70
CA VAL A 49 14.30 -2.43 4.39
C VAL A 49 14.24 -3.25 5.68
N ASP A 50 13.35 -4.24 5.72
CA ASP A 50 13.12 -5.13 6.86
C ASP A 50 12.55 -4.43 8.12
N GLN A 51 12.19 -3.16 8.02
CA GLN A 51 11.52 -2.42 9.09
C GLN A 51 10.01 -2.74 9.12
N GLU A 52 9.48 -3.01 10.30
CA GLU A 52 8.03 -3.07 10.55
C GLU A 52 7.56 -1.71 11.09
N VAL A 53 6.58 -1.10 10.41
CA VAL A 53 6.05 0.23 10.76
C VAL A 53 4.53 0.24 10.74
N THR A 54 3.93 1.05 11.61
CA THR A 54 2.51 1.37 11.54
C THR A 54 2.33 2.62 10.67
N VAL A 55 1.56 2.47 9.59
CA VAL A 55 1.35 3.53 8.61
C VAL A 55 -0.12 3.91 8.50
N ARG A 56 -0.37 5.18 8.17
CA ARG A 56 -1.68 5.69 7.77
C ARG A 56 -1.71 5.93 6.27
N ILE A 57 -2.70 5.35 5.59
CA ILE A 57 -2.91 5.55 4.15
C ILE A 57 -3.36 7.00 3.90
N THR A 58 -2.64 7.72 3.05
CA THR A 58 -2.94 9.13 2.73
C THR A 58 -3.53 9.33 1.35
N LYS A 59 -3.24 8.43 0.42
CA LYS A 59 -3.75 8.51 -0.96
C LYS A 59 -3.85 7.13 -1.59
N VAL A 60 -5.01 6.82 -2.18
CA VAL A 60 -5.28 5.54 -2.84
C VAL A 60 -5.45 5.75 -4.35
N LEU A 61 -4.82 4.90 -5.16
CA LEU A 61 -4.95 4.89 -6.62
C LEU A 61 -5.37 3.49 -7.12
N ASN A 62 -5.48 3.27 -8.43
CA ASN A 62 -5.96 1.98 -8.94
C ASN A 62 -5.00 0.81 -8.67
N LYS A 63 -3.68 1.07 -8.57
CA LYS A 63 -2.65 0.01 -8.48
C LYS A 63 -1.78 0.08 -7.23
N TYR A 64 -1.78 1.21 -6.54
CA TYR A 64 -0.92 1.47 -5.39
C TYR A 64 -1.47 2.62 -4.55
N CYS A 65 -0.96 2.75 -3.33
CA CYS A 65 -1.25 3.87 -2.43
C CYS A 65 0.03 4.47 -1.85
N PHE A 66 -0.14 5.64 -1.25
CA PHE A 66 0.87 6.28 -0.41
C PHE A 66 0.41 6.23 1.05
N ALA A 67 1.38 6.07 1.95
CA ALA A 67 1.16 6.06 3.38
C ALA A 67 2.28 6.82 4.11
N GLU A 68 2.00 7.26 5.33
CA GLU A 68 2.97 7.91 6.21
C GLU A 68 3.09 7.12 7.52
N VAL A 69 4.30 7.02 8.08
CA VAL A 69 4.53 6.41 9.39
C VAL A 69 3.85 7.24 10.48
N VAL A 70 3.15 6.57 11.40
CA VAL A 70 2.50 7.21 12.55
C VAL A 70 3.05 6.76 13.90
N GLU A 71 3.78 5.63 13.94
CA GLU A 71 4.48 5.08 15.11
C GLU A 71 5.78 4.39 14.71
#